data_AF-M5PG93-F1
#
_entry.id   AF-M5PG93-F1
#
_cell.length_a   1.000
_cell.length_b   1.000
_cell.length_c   1.000
_cell.angle_alpha   90.00
_cell.angle_beta   90.00
_cell.angle_gamma   90.00
#
_symmetry.space_group_name_H-M   'P 1'
#
loop_
_entity.id
_entity.type
_entity.pdbx_description
1 polymer ?
#
loop_
_entity_poly.entity_id
_entity_poly.type
_entity_poly.pdbx_seq_one_letter_code
_entity_poly.pdbx_strand_id
1 'polypeptide(L)' 'MKENLLHEIEEKRKELLQIVMTNGMTSHVTLQHSQQLDILLLEYQKLSLSGSTQ' A
#
# COMPACT_ATOMS: atom_id res chain seq x y z
N MET A 1 10.18 13.18 -2.50
CA MET A 1 10.02 11.97 -3.35
C MET A 1 9.53 10.76 -2.54
N LYS A 2 10.19 10.39 -1.43
CA LYS A 2 9.69 9.35 -0.50
C LYS A 2 8.36 9.72 0.19
N GLU A 3 8.16 10.99 0.52
CA GLU A 3 6.94 11.47 1.20
C GLU A 3 5.67 11.33 0.35
N ASN A 4 5.76 11.53 -0.97
CA ASN A 4 4.62 11.34 -1.88
C ASN A 4 4.19 9.87 -1.92
N LEU A 5 5.17 8.97 -2.02
CA LEU A 5 4.89 7.52 -2.02
C LEU A 5 4.28 7.06 -0.69
N LEU A 6 4.74 7.63 0.43
CA LEU A 6 4.16 7.41 1.76
C LEU A 6 2.70 7.90 1.82
N HIS A 7 2.42 9.07 1.25
CA HIS A 7 1.07 9.63 1.19
C HIS A 7 0.14 8.70 0.39
N GLU A 8 0.57 8.24 -0.79
CA GLU A 8 -0.18 7.30 -1.61
C GLU A 8 -0.46 5.97 -0.89
N ILE A 9 0.52 5.46 -0.12
CA ILE A 9 0.35 4.26 0.71
C ILE A 9 -0.71 4.48 1.80
N GLU A 10 -0.71 5.63 2.46
CA GLU A 10 -1.70 5.94 3.50
C GLU A 10 -3.11 6.11 2.93
N GLU A 11 -3.25 6.81 1.81
CA GLU A 11 -4.54 6.95 1.13
C GLU A 11 -5.09 5.58 0.71
N LYS A 12 -4.23 4.76 0.10
CA LYS A 12 -4.63 3.43 -0.36
C LYS A 12 -4.92 2.46 0.79
N ARG A 13 -4.27 2.64 1.95
CA ARG A 13 -4.66 1.93 3.19
C ARG A 13 -6.06 2.29 3.65
N LYS A 14 -6.41 3.59 3.65
CA LYS A 14 -7.76 4.03 4.04
C LYS A 14 -8.80 3.48 3.09
N GLU A 15 -8.52 3.50 1.79
CA GLU A 15 -9.40 2.96 0.76
C GLU A 15 -9.59 1.44 0.91
N LEU A 16 -8.50 0.69 1.10
CA LEU A 16 -8.57 -0.75 1.39
C LEU A 16 -9.41 -1.02 2.64
N LEU A 17 -9.25 -0.24 3.71
CA LEU A 17 -10.02 -0.41 4.94
C LEU A 17 -11.53 -0.20 4.69
N GLN A 18 -11.90 0.81 3.90
CA GLN A 18 -13.29 1.05 3.51
C GLN A 18 -13.84 -0.10 2.66
N ILE A 19 -13.04 -0.60 1.71
CA ILE A 19 -13.42 -1.73 0.86
C ILE A 19 -13.59 -3.01 1.68
N VAL A 20 -12.71 -3.27 2.65
CA VAL A 20 -12.83 -4.38 3.60
C VAL A 20 -14.11 -4.27 4.41
N MET A 21 -14.42 -3.08 4.93
CA MET A 21 -15.64 -2.83 5.69
C MET A 21 -16.91 -3.02 4.85
N THR A 22 -16.84 -2.68 3.56
CA THR A 22 -18.00 -2.73 2.64
C THR A 22 -18.20 -4.12 2.03
N ASN A 23 -17.12 -4.77 1.58
CA ASN A 23 -17.17 -6.00 0.80
C ASN A 23 -16.67 -7.24 1.56
N GLY A 24 -16.10 -7.06 2.75
CA GLY A 24 -15.44 -8.11 3.51
C GLY A 24 -14.00 -8.38 3.06
N MET A 25 -13.23 -9.01 3.94
CA MET A 25 -11.80 -9.30 3.72
C MET A 25 -11.53 -10.25 2.53
N THR A 26 -12.48 -11.12 2.21
CA THR A 26 -12.33 -12.15 1.18
C THR A 26 -12.88 -11.75 -0.18
N SER A 27 -13.41 -10.53 -0.33
CA SER A 27 -13.87 -10.05 -1.63
C SER A 27 -12.68 -9.91 -2.58
N HIS A 28 -12.91 -10.24 -3.85
CA HIS A 28 -11.90 -10.09 -4.89
C HIS A 28 -11.38 -8.64 -4.97
N VAL A 29 -12.26 -7.66 -4.76
CA VAL A 29 -11.90 -6.24 -4.72
C VAL A 29 -10.93 -5.97 -3.57
N THR A 30 -11.22 -6.46 -2.37
CA THR A 30 -10.34 -6.32 -1.21
C THR A 30 -8.95 -6.93 -1.47
N LEU A 31 -8.91 -8.12 -2.07
CA LEU A 31 -7.64 -8.79 -2.40
C LEU A 31 -6.84 -8.00 -3.44
N GLN A 32 -7.49 -7.45 -4.47
CA GLN A 32 -6.83 -6.61 -5.47
C GLN A 32 -6.23 -5.34 -4.86
N HIS A 33 -7.01 -4.63 -4.03
CA HIS A 33 -6.51 -3.42 -3.36
C HIS A 33 -5.38 -3.74 -2.36
N SER A 34 -5.46 -4.89 -1.67
CA SER A 34 -4.38 -5.37 -0.78
C SER A 34 -3.10 -5.64 -1.55
N GLN A 35 -3.18 -6.30 -2.70
CA GLN A 35 -2.00 -6.58 -3.55
C GLN A 35 -1.37 -5.30 -4.08
N GLN A 36 -2.19 -4.33 -4.51
CA GLN A 36 -1.68 -3.06 -5.00
C GLN A 36 -1.01 -2.24 -3.90
N LEU A 37 -1.56 -2.27 -2.69
CA LEU A 37 -0.95 -1.64 -1.53
C LEU A 37 0.39 -2.30 -1.17
N ASP A 38 0.46 -3.63 -1.25
CA ASP A 38 1.68 -4.39 -0.96
C ASP A 38 2.80 -4.04 -1.94
N ILE A 39 2.49 -3.90 -3.23
CA ILE A 39 3.45 -3.45 -4.25
C ILE A 39 4.01 -2.05 -3.93
N LEU A 40 3.17 -1.11 -3.54
CA LEU A 40 3.60 0.24 -3.15
C LEU A 40 4.49 0.21 -1.90
N LEU A 41 4.13 -0.61 -0.91
CA LEU A 41 4.94 -0.82 0.30
C LEU A 41 6.30 -1.42 -0.03
N LEU A 42 6.34 -2.42 -0.92
CA LEU A 42 7.58 -3.02 -1.39
C LEU A 42 8.45 -2.02 -2.14
N GLU A 43 7.86 -1.16 -2.97
CA GLU A 43 8.56 -0.10 -3.68
C GLU A 43 9.14 0.94 -2.71
N TYR A 44 8.34 1.35 -1.72
CA TYR A 44 8.80 2.25 -0.67
C TYR A 44 9.93 1.63 0.16
N GLN A 45 9.81 0.36 0.55
CA GLN A 45 10.86 -0.38 1.24
C GLN A 45 12.13 -0.46 0.41
N LYS A 46 12.03 -0.73 -0.89
CA LYS A 46 13.19 -0.74 -1.80
C LYS A 46 13.86 0.62 -1.90
N LEU A 47 13.09 1.70 -2.04
CA LEU A 47 13.62 3.08 -2.00
C LEU A 47 14.23 3.43 -0.64
N SER A 48 13.68 2.88 0.45
CA SER A 48 14.18 3.10 1.80
C SER A 48 15.49 2.36 2.06
N LEU A 49 15.56 1.07 1.72
CA LEU A 49 16.74 0.23 1.86
C LEU A 49 17.87 0.64 0.92
N SER A 50 17.57 1.07 -0.32
CA SER A 50 18.61 1.52 -1.27
C SER A 50 19.36 2.78 -0.83
N GLY A 51 18.83 3.52 0.15
CA GLY A 51 19.54 4.63 0.81
C GLY A 51 20.37 4.23 2.03
N SER A 52 20.43 2.94 2.40
CA SER A 52 21.10 2.43 3.61
C SER A 52 22.45 1.75 3.34
N THR A 53 22.96 1.83 2.11
CA THR A 53 24.32 1.39 1.77
C THR A 53 25.22 2.63 1.60
N GLN A 54 25.67 3.20 2.70
CA GLN A 54 26.87 4.06 2.76
C GLN A 54 27.69 3.68 3.98
#